data_AF-A0A9P5NEP8-F1
#
_entry.id   AF-A0A9P5NEP8-F1
#
_cell.length_a   1.000
_cell.length_b   1.000
_cell.length_c   1.000
_cell.angle_alpha   90.00
_cell.angle_beta   90.00
_cell.angle_gamma   90.00
#
_symmetry.space_group_name_H-M   'P 1'
#
loop_
_entity.id
_entity.type
_entity.pdbx_description
1 polymer ?
#
loop_
_entity_poly.entity_id
_entity_poly.type
_entity_poly.pdbx_seq_one_letter_code
_entity_poly.pdbx_strand_id
1 'polypeptide(L)'
;MFPTAARLSKASRAPLTPKRGNKTFTRQAFLPGGRRTGAPGKHVIRGKAKYRLLDEKVRVYVAPPVEEIESSPVRLARPSSSFRPD
;
A
#
# COMPACT_ATOMS: atom_id res chain seq x y z
N MET A 1 -24.05 25.15 9.53
CA MET A 1 -24.25 23.73 9.13
C MET A 1 -25.51 23.67 8.28
N PHE A 2 -25.39 23.57 6.95
CA PHE A 2 -26.57 23.48 6.08
C PHE A 2 -27.29 22.16 6.33
N PRO A 3 -28.62 22.16 6.50
CA PRO A 3 -29.38 20.96 6.77
C PRO A 3 -29.25 20.05 5.56
N THR A 4 -28.61 18.89 5.73
CA THR A 4 -28.70 17.79 4.77
C THR A 4 -30.18 17.60 4.45
N ALA A 5 -30.57 17.74 3.17
CA ALA A 5 -31.93 17.44 2.73
C ALA A 5 -32.38 16.14 3.42
N ALA A 6 -33.53 16.13 4.10
CA ALA A 6 -33.93 15.08 5.04
C ALA A 6 -33.78 13.65 4.48
N ARG A 7 -33.78 13.51 3.15
CA ARG A 7 -33.54 12.29 2.36
C ARG A 7 -32.12 11.70 2.50
N LEU A 8 -31.10 12.50 2.84
CA LEU A 8 -29.70 12.07 3.01
C LEU A 8 -29.30 11.94 4.50
N SER A 9 -30.26 11.98 5.42
CA SER A 9 -30.02 11.92 6.87
C SER A 9 -29.57 10.54 7.39
N LYS A 10 -29.87 9.46 6.65
CA LYS A 10 -29.66 8.07 7.07
C LYS A 10 -28.29 7.51 6.69
N ALA A 11 -27.65 8.10 5.68
CA ALA A 11 -26.33 7.66 5.25
C ALA A 11 -25.24 8.28 6.15
N SER A 12 -24.27 7.46 6.54
CA SER A 12 -23.12 7.94 7.31
C SER A 12 -22.36 9.01 6.52
N ARG A 13 -21.95 10.09 7.20
CA ARG A 13 -21.10 11.15 6.62
C ARG A 13 -19.61 10.78 6.59
N ALA A 14 -19.24 9.62 7.13
CA ALA A 14 -17.86 9.14 7.05
C ALA A 14 -17.45 8.92 5.57
N PRO A 15 -16.16 9.06 5.21
CA PRO A 15 -15.70 8.86 3.85
C PRO A 15 -16.14 7.49 3.31
N LEU A 16 -16.75 7.49 2.13
CA LEU A 16 -17.20 6.25 1.50
C LEU A 16 -15.98 5.37 1.21
N THR A 17 -16.01 4.13 1.70
CA THR A 17 -14.97 3.13 1.43
C THR A 17 -15.47 2.18 0.35
N PRO A 18 -14.58 1.55 -0.43
CA PRO A 18 -14.94 0.54 -1.43
C PRO A 18 -15.76 -0.64 -0.86
N LYS A 19 -15.63 -0.92 0.45
CA LYS A 19 -16.44 -1.94 1.14
C LYS A 19 -17.89 -1.51 1.39
N ARG A 20 -18.18 -0.21 1.34
CA ARG A 20 -19.51 0.40 1.55
C ARG A 20 -20.13 0.96 0.27
N GLY A 21 -19.34 1.07 -0.80
CA GLY A 21 -19.79 1.57 -2.10
C GLY A 21 -20.38 0.47 -2.98
N ASN A 22 -21.13 0.87 -4.01
CA ASN A 22 -21.65 -0.04 -5.02
C ASN A 22 -20.58 -0.44 -6.06
N LYS A 23 -20.97 -1.24 -7.07
CA LYS A 23 -20.09 -1.72 -8.15
C LYS A 23 -19.25 -0.64 -8.85
N THR A 24 -19.73 0.60 -8.90
CA THR A 24 -19.05 1.75 -9.52
C THR A 24 -18.05 2.47 -8.61
N PHE A 25 -18.05 2.21 -7.30
CA PHE A 25 -17.19 2.91 -6.34
C PHE A 25 -15.99 2.05 -5.90
N THR A 26 -14.99 1.92 -6.78
CA THR A 26 -13.76 1.15 -6.52
C THR A 26 -12.56 2.07 -6.25
N ARG A 27 -12.65 2.87 -5.18
CA ARG A 27 -11.58 3.83 -4.80
C ARG A 27 -10.47 3.26 -3.90
N GLN A 28 -10.40 1.95 -3.65
CA GLN A 28 -9.46 1.34 -2.69
C GLN A 28 -7.98 1.69 -2.95
N ALA A 29 -7.65 1.98 -4.21
CA ALA A 29 -6.28 2.26 -4.61
C ALA A 29 -5.90 3.75 -4.57
N PHE A 30 -6.84 4.71 -4.54
CA PHE A 30 -6.53 6.12 -4.80
C PHE A 30 -6.48 6.97 -3.52
N LEU A 31 -5.32 7.58 -3.25
CA LEU A 31 -5.15 8.73 -2.35
C LEU A 31 -5.23 10.03 -3.16
N PRO A 32 -5.45 11.20 -2.54
CA PRO A 32 -5.23 12.48 -3.20
C PRO A 32 -3.78 12.52 -3.71
N GLY A 33 -3.60 12.52 -5.04
CA GLY A 33 -2.30 12.40 -5.71
C GLY A 33 -2.05 11.09 -6.48
N GLY A 34 -2.90 10.06 -6.36
CA GLY A 34 -2.81 8.86 -7.20
C GLY A 34 -2.92 7.53 -6.46
N ARG A 35 -2.44 6.44 -7.09
CA ARG A 35 -2.57 5.08 -6.53
C ARG A 35 -1.54 4.82 -5.42
N ARG A 36 -1.93 4.26 -4.26
CA ARG A 36 -1.04 3.93 -3.11
C ARG A 36 0.20 3.13 -3.48
N THR A 37 0.05 2.18 -4.40
CA THR A 37 1.14 1.26 -4.81
C THR A 37 1.77 1.65 -6.15
N GLY A 38 1.15 2.57 -6.90
CA GLY A 38 1.39 2.68 -8.34
C GLY A 38 0.81 1.48 -9.11
N ALA A 39 0.64 1.61 -10.42
CA ALA A 39 0.18 0.49 -11.25
C ALA A 39 1.42 -0.29 -11.77
N PRO A 40 1.61 -1.57 -11.41
CA PRO A 40 2.76 -2.36 -11.86
C PRO A 40 2.66 -2.77 -13.35
N GLY A 41 1.57 -2.42 -14.01
CA GLY A 41 1.28 -2.84 -15.38
C GLY A 41 0.21 -2.00 -16.05
N LYS A 42 -0.12 -2.38 -17.28
CA LYS A 42 -1.15 -1.75 -18.11
C LYS A 42 -2.27 -2.73 -18.42
N HIS A 43 -3.50 -2.22 -18.42
CA HIS A 43 -4.66 -2.99 -18.88
C HIS A 43 -4.62 -3.04 -20.41
N VAL A 44 -4.70 -4.24 -20.98
CA VAL A 44 -4.62 -4.47 -22.42
C VAL A 44 -6.04 -4.64 -22.95
N ILE A 45 -6.43 -3.76 -23.88
CA ILE A 45 -7.80 -3.67 -24.39
C ILE A 45 -8.12 -4.81 -25.38
N ARG A 46 -7.10 -5.39 -26.04
CA ARG A 46 -7.25 -6.47 -27.03
C ARG A 46 -6.25 -7.60 -26.78
N GLY A 47 -6.72 -8.83 -26.55
CA GLY A 47 -5.91 -10.03 -26.32
C GLY A 47 -6.43 -10.94 -25.20
N LYS A 48 -5.79 -12.10 -24.99
CA LYS A 48 -6.17 -13.08 -23.94
C LYS A 48 -5.77 -12.62 -22.52
N ALA A 49 -4.70 -11.84 -22.38
CA ALA A 49 -4.25 -11.29 -21.10
C ALA A 49 -4.78 -9.86 -20.91
N LYS A 50 -5.73 -9.69 -19.98
CA LYS A 50 -6.41 -8.40 -19.73
C LYS A 50 -5.54 -7.40 -18.99
N TYR A 51 -4.55 -7.84 -18.21
CA TYR A 51 -3.57 -6.97 -17.53
C TYR A 51 -2.16 -7.50 -17.74
N ARG A 52 -1.26 -6.65 -18.26
CA ARG A 52 0.15 -6.98 -18.51
C ARG A 52 1.02 -6.27 -17.48
N LEU A 53 1.77 -7.06 -16.70
CA LEU A 53 2.80 -6.54 -15.80
C LEU A 53 3.98 -5.99 -16.62
N LEU A 54 4.55 -4.90 -16.14
CA LEU A 54 5.73 -4.27 -16.72
C LEU A 54 6.84 -4.37 -15.68
N ASP A 55 7.87 -5.16 -15.96
CA ASP A 55 8.94 -5.45 -15.00
C ASP A 55 9.63 -4.17 -14.50
N GLU A 56 9.75 -3.15 -15.36
CA GLU A 56 10.26 -1.81 -15.01
C GLU A 56 9.49 -1.11 -13.89
N LYS A 57 8.20 -1.42 -13.72
CA LYS A 57 7.33 -0.82 -12.69
C LYS A 57 7.19 -1.70 -11.46
N VAL A 58 7.69 -2.93 -11.51
CA VAL A 58 7.68 -3.84 -10.38
C VAL A 58 8.84 -3.45 -9.45
N ARG A 59 8.56 -3.37 -8.16
CA ARG A 59 9.59 -3.06 -7.16
C ARG A 59 10.47 -4.28 -6.97
N VAL A 60 11.77 -4.10 -7.17
CA VAL A 60 12.78 -5.12 -6.88
C VAL A 60 13.55 -4.69 -5.65
N TYR A 61 13.67 -5.60 -4.68
CA TYR A 61 14.47 -5.40 -3.49
C TYR A 61 15.78 -6.16 -3.69
N VAL A 62 16.88 -5.43 -3.80
CA VAL A 62 18.21 -6.00 -3.92
C VAL A 62 18.80 -6.09 -2.52
N ALA A 63 18.97 -7.32 -2.05
CA ALA A 63 19.65 -7.60 -0.79
C ALA A 63 21.12 -7.97 -1.08
N PRO A 64 22.08 -7.52 -0.25
CA PRO A 64 23.45 -7.98 -0.32
C PRO A 64 23.57 -9.46 0.12
N PRO A 65 24.69 -10.13 -0.21
CA PRO A 65 24.99 -11.49 0.28
C PRO A 65 24.95 -11.56 1.81
N VAL A 66 24.58 -12.72 2.34
CA VAL A 66 24.38 -12.91 3.79
C VAL A 66 25.70 -12.69 4.55
N GLU A 67 26.82 -13.08 3.95
CA GLU A 67 28.16 -12.95 4.52
C GLU A 67 28.55 -11.48 4.74
N GLU A 68 28.14 -10.59 3.82
CA GLU A 68 28.35 -9.14 3.94
C GLU A 68 27.45 -8.52 5.02
N ILE A 69 26.24 -9.06 5.19
CA ILE A 69 25.32 -8.63 6.24
C ILE A 69 25.89 -9.00 7.62
N GLU A 70 26.40 -10.24 7.77
CA GLU A 70 26.94 -10.75 9.04
C GLU A 70 28.27 -10.12 9.44
N SER A 71 29.14 -9.83 8.46
CA SER A 71 30.42 -9.15 8.69
C SER A 71 30.29 -7.64 8.87
N SER A 72 29.10 -7.07 8.63
CA SER A 72 28.88 -5.63 8.80
C SER A 72 29.06 -5.21 10.28
N PRO A 73 29.80 -4.10 10.55
CA PRO A 73 30.04 -3.63 11.92
C PRO A 73 28.81 -2.99 12.57
N VAL A 74 27.75 -2.76 11.79
CA VAL A 74 26.53 -2.08 12.25
C VAL A 74 25.51 -3.12 12.70
N ARG A 75 25.26 -3.16 14.01
CA ARG A 75 24.22 -4.01 14.60
C ARG A 75 23.08 -3.15 15.12
N LEU A 76 21.84 -3.60 14.90
CA LEU A 76 20.61 -2.90 15.29
C LEU A 76 20.47 -2.66 16.81
N ALA A 77 21.21 -3.41 17.64
CA ALA A 77 21.32 -3.16 19.07
C ALA A 77 22.73 -3.48 19.57
N ARG A 78 23.36 -2.55 20.29
CA ARG A 78 24.37 -2.93 21.28
C ARG A 78 23.58 -3.31 22.54
N PRO A 79 23.73 -4.51 23.11
CA PRO A 79 23.38 -4.65 24.52
C PRO A 79 24.25 -3.63 25.27
N SER A 80 23.59 -2.68 25.94
CA SER A 80 24.26 -1.87 26.95
C SER A 80 24.93 -2.85 27.90
N SER A 81 26.22 -2.67 28.13
CA SER A 81 27.12 -3.55 28.90
C SER A 81 26.77 -3.65 30.40
N SER A 82 25.49 -3.49 30.75
CA SER A 82 24.94 -3.39 32.10
C SER A 82 23.86 -4.43 32.43
N PHE A 83 23.49 -5.32 31.52
CA PHE A 83 22.52 -6.39 31.85
C PHE A 83 23.27 -7.66 32.27
N ARG A 84 23.61 -7.73 33.57
CA ARG A 84 23.92 -8.99 34.25
C ARG A 84 22.60 -9.52 34.83
N PRO A 85 22.09 -10.69 34.41
CA PRO A 85 21.05 -11.36 35.18
C PRO A 85 21.72 -11.98 36.40
N ASP A 86 21.30 -11.56 37.60
CA ASP A 86 21.57 -12.26 38.86
C ASP A 86 20.77 -13.57 38.94
#